data_AF-A0A9E5RRT0-F1
#
_entry.id   AF-A0A9E5RRT0-F1
#
_cell.length_a   1.000
_cell.length_b   1.000
_cell.length_c   1.000
_cell.angle_alpha   90.00
_cell.angle_beta   90.00
_cell.angle_gamma   90.00
#
_symmetry.space_group_name_H-M   'P 1'
#
loop_
_entity.id
_entity.type
_entity.pdbx_description
1 polymer ?
#
loop_
_entity_poly.entity_id
_entity_poly.type
_entity_poly.pdbx_seq_one_letter_code
_entity_poly.pdbx_strand_id
1 'polypeptide(L)'
;MTTIYQWSFAVKLFSALGCGLVAGIFFAFSTFVMKALAQLQPAQGITAMQSINITVINPWFFVAFFGTALTCLLLTISSLLKWHQPGAVFLLIGSLLYLFGTVLVTIAFNVPLNDALAIAKSNSPESAGLWARYLTNWTVWNHVRTIAALAAATLLTIALCNQTVK
;
A
#
# COMPACT_ATOMS: atom_id res chain seq x y z
N MET A 1 -8.55 32.91 -5.12
CA MET A 1 -8.55 32.11 -3.88
C MET A 1 -9.25 30.77 -4.06
N THR A 2 -10.43 30.72 -4.69
CA THR A 2 -11.22 29.50 -4.97
C THR A 2 -10.44 28.35 -5.63
N THR A 3 -9.61 28.65 -6.63
CA THR A 3 -8.82 27.63 -7.35
C THR A 3 -7.86 26.87 -6.41
N ILE A 4 -7.10 27.58 -5.56
CA ILE A 4 -6.12 26.98 -4.64
C ILE A 4 -6.80 26.05 -3.60
N TYR A 5 -7.99 26.43 -3.12
CA TYR A 5 -8.75 25.58 -2.21
C TYR A 5 -9.26 24.31 -2.89
N GLN A 6 -9.77 24.42 -4.13
CA GLN A 6 -10.21 23.28 -4.94
C GLN A 6 -9.07 22.28 -5.19
N TRP A 7 -7.87 22.77 -5.53
CA TRP A 7 -6.68 21.92 -5.69
C TRP A 7 -6.32 21.18 -4.39
N SER A 8 -6.35 21.88 -3.25
CA SER A 8 -6.02 21.25 -1.97
C SER A 8 -7.03 20.18 -1.55
N PHE A 9 -8.32 20.39 -1.84
CA PHE A 9 -9.37 19.40 -1.58
C PHE A 9 -9.20 18.18 -2.48
N ALA A 10 -9.03 18.40 -3.79
CA ALA A 10 -8.87 17.32 -4.77
C ALA A 10 -7.67 16.42 -4.46
N VAL A 11 -6.52 16.99 -4.08
CA VAL A 11 -5.32 16.22 -3.71
C VAL A 11 -5.57 15.38 -2.46
N LYS A 12 -6.14 15.98 -1.39
CA LYS A 12 -6.46 15.23 -0.16
C LYS A 12 -7.46 14.11 -0.41
N LEU A 13 -8.52 14.37 -1.19
CA LEU A 13 -9.52 13.38 -1.54
C LEU A 13 -8.91 12.23 -2.35
N PHE A 14 -8.12 12.57 -3.37
CA PHE A 14 -7.40 11.57 -4.18
C PHE A 14 -6.49 10.70 -3.30
N SER A 15 -5.70 11.30 -2.42
CA SER A 15 -4.81 10.55 -1.53
C SER A 15 -5.60 9.65 -0.57
N ALA A 16 -6.69 10.13 0.03
CA ALA A 16 -7.51 9.34 0.95
C ALA A 16 -8.16 8.13 0.25
N LEU A 17 -8.75 8.35 -0.93
CA LEU A 17 -9.34 7.27 -1.73
C LEU A 17 -8.28 6.28 -2.22
N GLY A 18 -7.14 6.77 -2.68
CA GLY A 18 -6.02 5.96 -3.11
C GLY A 18 -5.45 5.08 -1.98
N CYS A 19 -5.27 5.66 -0.79
CA CYS A 19 -4.87 4.91 0.41
C CYS A 19 -5.89 3.82 0.75
N GLY A 20 -7.19 4.14 0.70
CA GLY A 20 -8.27 3.20 0.99
C GLY A 20 -8.35 2.05 -0.03
N LEU A 21 -8.22 2.36 -1.32
CA LEU A 21 -8.20 1.35 -2.39
C LEU A 21 -7.02 0.39 -2.22
N VAL A 22 -5.82 0.92 -1.98
CA VAL A 22 -4.60 0.13 -1.77
C VAL A 22 -4.68 -0.68 -0.47
N ALA A 23 -5.23 -0.12 0.60
CA ALA A 23 -5.50 -0.85 1.84
C ALA A 23 -6.44 -2.03 1.60
N GLY A 24 -7.50 -1.84 0.80
CA GLY A 24 -8.43 -2.91 0.42
C GLY A 24 -7.75 -4.07 -0.32
N ILE A 25 -6.85 -3.75 -1.26
CA ILE A 25 -6.04 -4.78 -1.96
C ILE A 25 -5.20 -5.57 -0.95
N PHE A 26 -4.45 -4.88 -0.07
CA PHE A 26 -3.63 -5.58 0.92
C PHE A 26 -4.46 -6.35 1.94
N PHE A 27 -5.63 -5.83 2.33
CA PHE A 27 -6.55 -6.51 3.21
C PHE A 27 -7.04 -7.83 2.60
N ALA A 28 -7.40 -7.86 1.31
CA ALA A 28 -7.76 -9.08 0.62
C ALA A 28 -6.63 -10.13 0.65
N PHE A 29 -5.40 -9.68 0.38
CA PHE A 29 -4.22 -10.54 0.44
C PHE A 29 -3.96 -11.10 1.83
N SER A 30 -4.08 -10.25 2.85
CA SER A 30 -3.91 -10.57 4.26
C SER A 30 -4.94 -11.57 4.78
N THR A 31 -6.18 -11.49 4.30
CA THR A 31 -7.30 -12.21 4.93
C THR A 31 -7.63 -13.52 4.26
N PHE A 32 -7.62 -13.58 2.92
CA PHE A 32 -8.06 -14.76 2.19
C PHE A 32 -7.18 -15.17 1.01
N VAL A 33 -6.53 -14.26 0.25
CA VAL A 33 -5.77 -14.68 -0.95
C VAL A 33 -4.58 -15.56 -0.57
N MET A 34 -3.74 -15.12 0.37
CA MET A 34 -2.57 -15.91 0.79
C MET A 34 -2.97 -17.24 1.43
N LYS A 35 -4.11 -17.28 2.14
CA LYS A 35 -4.66 -18.53 2.70
C LYS A 35 -5.15 -19.48 1.62
N ALA A 36 -5.82 -18.97 0.59
CA ALA A 36 -6.26 -19.77 -0.55
C ALA A 36 -5.06 -20.34 -1.32
N LEU A 37 -4.03 -19.54 -1.56
CA LEU A 37 -2.79 -20.00 -2.21
C LEU A 37 -2.05 -21.05 -1.36
N ALA A 38 -2.13 -20.96 -0.04
CA ALA A 38 -1.54 -21.94 0.88
C ALA A 38 -2.23 -23.32 0.85
N GLN A 39 -3.48 -23.40 0.37
CA GLN A 39 -4.21 -24.67 0.23
C GLN A 39 -3.83 -25.44 -1.04
N LEU A 40 -3.16 -24.79 -1.99
CA LEU A 40 -2.68 -25.44 -3.21
C LEU A 40 -1.42 -26.26 -2.93
N GLN A 41 -1.13 -27.21 -3.84
CA GLN A 41 0.19 -27.85 -3.84
C GLN A 41 1.27 -26.76 -3.98
N PRO A 42 2.42 -26.84 -3.28
CA PRO A 42 3.41 -25.76 -3.26
C PRO A 42 3.83 -25.26 -4.64
N ALA A 43 4.01 -26.18 -5.60
CA ALA A 43 4.32 -25.84 -6.98
C ALA A 43 3.26 -24.92 -7.62
N GLN A 44 1.98 -25.24 -7.43
CA GLN A 44 0.86 -24.48 -7.97
C GLN A 44 0.74 -23.11 -7.28
N GLY A 45 0.92 -23.07 -5.95
CA GLY A 45 0.93 -21.82 -5.18
C GLY A 45 2.03 -20.86 -5.63
N ILE A 46 3.26 -21.38 -5.80
CA ILE A 46 4.40 -20.62 -6.32
C ILE A 46 4.08 -20.09 -7.73
N THR A 47 3.66 -20.94 -8.65
CA THR A 47 3.37 -20.53 -10.04
C THR A 47 2.25 -19.49 -10.10
N ALA A 48 1.18 -19.65 -9.31
CA ALA A 48 0.10 -18.68 -9.22
C ALA A 48 0.60 -17.33 -8.69
N MET A 49 1.39 -17.33 -7.62
CA MET A 49 1.91 -16.10 -7.03
C MET A 49 2.94 -15.41 -7.94
N GLN A 50 3.78 -16.16 -8.66
CA GLN A 50 4.67 -15.62 -9.70
C GLN A 50 3.85 -14.90 -10.78
N SER A 51 2.76 -15.52 -11.27
CA SER A 51 1.86 -14.87 -12.24
C SER A 51 1.24 -13.60 -11.67
N ILE A 52 0.74 -13.62 -10.43
CA ILE A 52 0.17 -12.44 -9.75
C ILE A 52 1.19 -11.31 -9.68
N ASN A 53 2.44 -11.61 -9.28
CA ASN A 53 3.52 -10.64 -9.16
C ASN A 53 3.88 -9.96 -10.49
N ILE A 54 3.66 -10.65 -11.62
CA ILE A 54 3.83 -10.07 -12.95
C ILE A 54 2.60 -9.23 -13.32
N THR A 55 1.39 -9.77 -13.14
CA THR A 55 0.14 -9.11 -13.55
C THR A 55 -0.17 -7.84 -12.76
N VAL A 56 0.28 -7.74 -11.50
CA VAL A 56 0.09 -6.54 -10.67
C VAL A 56 0.86 -5.32 -11.21
N ILE A 57 1.89 -5.53 -12.04
CA ILE A 57 2.67 -4.47 -12.70
C ILE A 57 1.90 -3.96 -13.93
N ASN A 58 0.84 -3.21 -13.69
CA ASN A 58 0.00 -2.62 -14.73
C ASN A 58 -0.29 -1.13 -14.46
N PRO A 59 -0.66 -0.34 -15.48
CA PRO A 59 -0.84 1.11 -15.33
C PRO A 59 -1.84 1.51 -14.23
N TRP A 60 -2.94 0.78 -14.07
CA TRP A 60 -3.98 1.10 -13.09
C TRP A 60 -3.49 0.91 -11.66
N PHE A 61 -2.82 -0.20 -11.38
CA PHE A 61 -2.20 -0.42 -10.07
C PHE A 61 -1.08 0.60 -9.81
N PHE A 62 -0.26 0.92 -10.83
CA PHE A 62 0.78 1.95 -10.71
C PHE A 62 0.21 3.32 -10.33
N VAL A 63 -0.87 3.76 -10.98
CA VAL A 63 -1.54 5.02 -10.64
C VAL A 63 -2.11 4.96 -9.22
N ALA A 64 -2.80 3.88 -8.86
CA ALA A 64 -3.36 3.71 -7.51
C ALA A 64 -2.27 3.69 -6.44
N PHE A 65 -1.13 3.04 -6.69
CA PHE A 65 -0.08 2.87 -5.70
C PHE A 65 0.88 4.07 -5.65
N PHE A 66 1.55 4.38 -6.76
CA PHE A 66 2.56 5.44 -6.84
C PHE A 66 1.97 6.83 -7.06
N GLY A 67 0.82 6.95 -7.74
CA GLY A 67 0.10 8.23 -7.81
C GLY A 67 -0.35 8.69 -6.42
N THR A 68 -0.83 7.76 -5.58
CA THR A 68 -1.12 8.04 -4.17
C THR A 68 0.13 8.40 -3.39
N ALA A 69 1.27 7.72 -3.64
CA ALA A 69 2.54 8.06 -3.00
C ALA A 69 2.98 9.50 -3.35
N LEU A 70 2.90 9.88 -4.62
CA LEU A 70 3.25 11.22 -5.08
C LEU A 70 2.39 12.29 -4.41
N THR A 71 1.07 12.07 -4.35
CA THR A 71 0.17 13.03 -3.68
C THR A 71 0.40 13.09 -2.17
N CYS A 72 0.71 11.97 -1.50
CA CYS A 72 1.13 11.96 -0.09
C CYS A 72 2.44 12.72 0.14
N LEU A 73 3.41 12.64 -0.78
CA LEU A 73 4.64 13.43 -0.71
C LEU A 73 4.34 14.94 -0.80
N LEU A 74 3.47 15.34 -1.73
CA LEU A 74 3.03 16.74 -1.85
C LEU A 74 2.30 17.22 -0.58
N LEU A 75 1.44 16.39 0.00
CA LEU A 75 0.74 16.69 1.25
C LEU A 75 1.69 16.78 2.45
N THR A 76 2.73 15.94 2.50
CA THR A 76 3.79 16.01 3.51
C THR A 76 4.46 17.38 3.46
N ILE A 77 4.95 17.81 2.28
CA ILE A 77 5.58 19.12 2.10
C ILE A 77 4.60 20.24 2.45
N SER A 78 3.36 20.16 1.97
CA SER A 78 2.33 21.17 2.24
C SER A 78 2.02 21.32 3.72
N SER A 79 1.97 20.20 4.47
CA SER A 79 1.69 20.20 5.90
C SER A 79 2.80 20.88 6.72
N LEU A 80 4.06 20.71 6.32
CA LEU A 80 5.21 21.35 6.96
C LEU A 80 5.22 22.86 6.69
N LEU A 81 4.93 23.28 5.45
CA LEU A 81 4.83 24.70 5.09
C LEU A 81 3.63 25.42 5.73
N LYS A 82 2.56 24.68 6.04
CA LYS A 82 1.30 25.21 6.59
C LYS A 82 0.98 24.63 7.97
N TRP A 83 2.00 24.46 8.80
CA TRP A 83 1.89 23.76 10.10
C TRP A 83 0.79 24.30 11.02
N HIS A 84 0.54 25.62 11.00
CA HIS A 84 -0.46 26.28 11.83
C HIS A 84 -1.91 26.04 11.38
N GLN A 85 -2.15 25.38 10.24
CA GLN A 85 -3.51 25.12 9.77
C GLN A 85 -4.15 23.93 10.50
N PRO A 86 -5.46 23.99 10.79
CA PRO A 86 -6.21 22.85 11.32
C PRO A 86 -6.01 21.60 10.45
N GLY A 87 -5.66 20.49 11.09
CA GLY A 87 -5.45 19.21 10.42
C GLY A 87 -4.07 18.99 9.79
N ALA A 88 -3.13 19.93 9.88
CA ALA A 88 -1.76 19.76 9.35
C ALA A 88 -1.06 18.51 9.92
N VAL A 89 -1.22 18.24 11.22
CA VAL A 89 -0.66 17.05 11.88
C VAL A 89 -1.23 15.76 11.29
N PHE A 90 -2.54 15.69 11.06
CA PHE A 90 -3.18 14.51 10.47
C PHE A 90 -2.76 14.31 9.01
N LEU A 91 -2.61 15.38 8.23
CA LEU A 91 -2.05 15.32 6.87
C LEU A 91 -0.63 14.76 6.88
N LEU A 92 0.22 15.26 7.79
CA LEU A 92 1.60 14.83 7.90
C LEU A 92 1.67 13.34 8.24
N ILE A 93 1.08 12.94 9.37
CA ILE A 93 1.15 11.56 9.85
C ILE A 93 0.51 10.59 8.85
N GLY A 94 -0.67 10.92 8.31
CA GLY A 94 -1.34 10.08 7.31
C GLY A 94 -0.49 9.88 6.05
N SER A 95 0.13 10.96 5.55
CA SER A 95 1.01 10.89 4.39
C SER A 95 2.27 10.06 4.67
N LEU A 96 2.90 10.26 5.82
CA LEU A 96 4.10 9.50 6.22
C LEU A 96 3.81 8.01 6.43
N LEU A 97 2.63 7.66 6.96
CA LEU A 97 2.21 6.26 7.10
C LEU A 97 2.11 5.57 5.74
N TYR A 98 1.54 6.23 4.72
CA TYR A 98 1.51 5.66 3.38
C TYR A 98 2.91 5.55 2.76
N LEU A 99 3.72 6.62 2.84
CA LEU A 99 5.06 6.62 2.26
C LEU A 99 5.98 5.57 2.89
N PHE A 100 6.00 5.48 4.22
CA PHE A 100 6.91 4.59 4.92
C PHE A 100 6.28 3.22 5.22
N GLY A 101 5.08 3.19 5.78
CA GLY A 101 4.42 1.94 6.17
C GLY A 101 3.86 1.14 4.99
N THR A 102 3.65 1.78 3.83
CA THR A 102 3.14 1.10 2.64
C THR A 102 4.18 1.03 1.50
N VAL A 103 4.69 2.17 1.03
CA VAL A 103 5.60 2.20 -0.13
C VAL A 103 6.98 1.65 0.24
N LEU A 104 7.61 2.20 1.29
CA LEU A 104 8.92 1.73 1.71
C LEU A 104 8.90 0.27 2.16
N VAL A 105 7.88 -0.17 2.91
CA VAL A 105 7.71 -1.60 3.28
C VAL A 105 7.60 -2.48 2.04
N THR A 106 6.87 -2.03 1.00
CA THR A 106 6.78 -2.79 -0.26
C THR A 106 8.15 -2.96 -0.90
N ILE A 107 8.92 -1.89 -1.02
CA ILE A 107 10.24 -1.90 -1.66
C ILE A 107 11.25 -2.69 -0.83
N ALA A 108 11.24 -2.54 0.49
CA ALA A 108 12.24 -3.12 1.37
C ALA A 108 12.01 -4.60 1.72
N PHE A 109 10.76 -5.07 1.70
CA PHE A 109 10.43 -6.42 2.16
C PHE A 109 9.67 -7.23 1.11
N ASN A 110 8.55 -6.73 0.58
CA ASN A 110 7.71 -7.52 -0.31
C ASN A 110 8.33 -7.72 -1.71
N VAL A 111 8.99 -6.70 -2.27
CA VAL A 111 9.68 -6.79 -3.57
C VAL A 111 10.82 -7.80 -3.51
N PRO A 112 11.76 -7.76 -2.54
CA PRO A 112 12.80 -8.78 -2.41
C PRO A 112 12.26 -10.21 -2.26
N LEU A 113 11.17 -10.40 -1.51
CA LEU A 113 10.51 -11.70 -1.40
C LEU A 113 9.96 -12.15 -2.75
N ASN A 114 9.33 -11.24 -3.50
CA ASN A 114 8.76 -11.52 -4.82
C ASN A 114 9.86 -11.86 -5.85
N ASP A 115 10.97 -11.13 -5.84
CA ASP A 115 12.10 -11.37 -6.74
C ASP A 115 12.78 -12.72 -6.45
N ALA A 116 12.94 -13.06 -5.17
CA ALA A 116 13.43 -14.37 -4.77
C ALA A 116 12.49 -15.50 -5.19
N LEU A 117 11.17 -15.29 -5.11
CA LEU A 117 10.18 -16.26 -5.58
C LEU A 117 10.19 -16.37 -7.11
N ALA A 118 10.44 -15.28 -7.86
CA ALA A 118 10.41 -15.26 -9.32
C ALA A 118 11.44 -16.20 -9.96
N ILE A 119 12.60 -16.39 -9.33
CA ILE A 119 13.66 -17.29 -9.83
C ILE A 119 13.55 -18.73 -9.31
N ALA A 120 12.61 -19.01 -8.39
CA ALA A 120 12.44 -20.33 -7.81
C ALA A 120 11.79 -21.30 -8.81
N LYS A 121 12.33 -22.53 -8.88
CA LYS A 121 11.67 -23.63 -9.58
C LYS A 121 10.50 -24.13 -8.72
N SER A 122 9.31 -24.18 -9.31
CA SER A 122 8.10 -24.60 -8.59
C SER A 122 8.07 -26.10 -8.25
N ASN A 123 8.77 -26.94 -9.03
CA ASN A 123 8.77 -28.40 -8.92
C ASN A 123 10.08 -28.98 -8.33
N SER A 124 10.80 -28.24 -7.48
CA SER A 124 12.02 -28.76 -6.84
C SER A 124 11.71 -29.37 -5.47
N PRO A 125 12.57 -30.28 -4.95
CA PRO A 125 12.40 -30.83 -3.60
C PRO A 125 12.33 -29.76 -2.50
N GLU A 126 12.96 -28.61 -2.72
CA GLU A 126 13.04 -27.49 -1.76
C GLU A 126 11.83 -26.54 -1.83
N SER A 127 10.98 -26.66 -2.86
CA SER A 127 9.88 -25.73 -3.14
C SER A 127 8.87 -25.65 -1.99
N ALA A 128 8.60 -26.75 -1.30
CA ALA A 128 7.67 -26.77 -0.17
C ALA A 128 8.16 -25.90 1.00
N GLY A 129 9.43 -26.03 1.38
CA GLY A 129 10.02 -25.25 2.45
C GLY A 129 10.17 -23.77 2.10
N LEU A 130 10.53 -23.46 0.85
CA LEU A 130 10.55 -22.08 0.35
C LEU A 130 9.16 -21.45 0.40
N TRP A 131 8.14 -22.15 -0.07
CA TRP A 131 6.77 -21.66 -0.13
C TRP A 131 6.20 -21.36 1.26
N ALA A 132 6.41 -22.25 2.24
CA ALA A 132 5.95 -22.03 3.61
C ALA A 132 6.57 -20.76 4.24
N ARG A 133 7.87 -20.52 4.02
CA ARG A 133 8.55 -19.30 4.48
C ARG A 133 8.04 -18.06 3.76
N TYR A 134 7.85 -18.14 2.44
CA TYR A 134 7.33 -17.04 1.64
C TYR A 134 5.92 -16.64 2.12
N LEU A 135 5.00 -17.61 2.25
CA LEU A 135 3.64 -17.38 2.74
C LEU A 135 3.64 -16.63 4.07
N THR A 136 4.45 -17.08 5.03
CA THR A 136 4.53 -16.48 6.37
C THR A 136 5.09 -15.06 6.31
N ASN A 137 6.31 -14.90 5.76
CA ASN A 137 7.02 -13.64 5.77
C ASN A 137 6.32 -12.58 4.93
N TRP A 138 5.85 -12.95 3.73
CA TRP A 138 5.17 -12.03 2.84
C TRP A 138 3.87 -11.53 3.45
N THR A 139 3.10 -12.42 4.10
CA THR A 139 1.82 -12.06 4.73
C THR A 139 2.02 -11.14 5.93
N VAL A 140 3.04 -11.36 6.76
CA VAL A 140 3.38 -10.47 7.89
C VAL A 140 3.63 -9.04 7.39
N TRP A 141 4.49 -8.87 6.39
CA TRP A 141 4.76 -7.55 5.83
C TRP A 141 3.54 -6.96 5.11
N ASN A 142 2.69 -7.81 4.53
CA ASN A 142 1.44 -7.36 3.94
C ASN A 142 0.43 -6.85 4.98
N HIS A 143 0.39 -7.41 6.20
CA HIS A 143 -0.40 -6.86 7.31
C HIS A 143 0.08 -5.45 7.69
N VAL A 144 1.40 -5.24 7.78
CA VAL A 144 1.98 -3.91 8.06
C VAL A 144 1.50 -2.91 7.01
N ARG A 145 1.60 -3.25 5.71
CA ARG A 145 1.12 -2.39 4.62
C ARG A 145 -0.37 -2.11 4.68
N THR A 146 -1.16 -3.12 5.05
CA THR A 146 -2.63 -3.00 5.20
C THR A 146 -2.97 -1.98 6.28
N ILE A 147 -2.39 -2.14 7.47
CA ILE A 147 -2.66 -1.27 8.63
C ILE A 147 -2.19 0.16 8.33
N ALA A 148 -0.99 0.31 7.76
CA ALA A 148 -0.44 1.62 7.41
C ALA A 148 -1.30 2.37 6.39
N ALA A 149 -1.71 1.70 5.31
CA ALA A 149 -2.55 2.31 4.27
C ALA A 149 -3.94 2.66 4.80
N LEU A 150 -4.54 1.81 5.64
CA LEU A 150 -5.86 2.08 6.24
C LEU A 150 -5.80 3.23 7.25
N ALA A 151 -4.76 3.28 8.09
CA ALA A 151 -4.53 4.38 9.00
C ALA A 151 -4.27 5.69 8.24
N ALA A 152 -3.50 5.65 7.15
CA ALA A 152 -3.30 6.79 6.26
C ALA A 152 -4.63 7.29 5.69
N ALA A 153 -5.46 6.40 5.12
CA ALA A 153 -6.78 6.75 4.60
C ALA A 153 -7.67 7.41 5.66
N THR A 154 -7.65 6.89 6.88
CA THR A 154 -8.42 7.41 8.02
C THR A 154 -7.96 8.83 8.39
N LEU A 155 -6.66 9.04 8.59
CA LEU A 155 -6.11 10.34 8.98
C LEU A 155 -6.28 11.40 7.89
N LEU A 156 -6.11 11.02 6.61
CA LEU A 156 -6.32 11.91 5.48
C LEU A 156 -7.80 12.28 5.33
N THR A 157 -8.72 11.35 5.60
CA THR A 157 -10.17 11.64 5.65
C THR A 157 -10.51 12.60 6.80
N ILE A 158 -9.95 12.38 8.00
CA ILE A 158 -10.12 13.31 9.12
C ILE A 158 -9.59 14.71 8.76
N ALA A 159 -8.42 14.80 8.13
CA ALA A 159 -7.86 16.06 7.68
C ALA A 159 -8.68 16.74 6.56
N LEU A 160 -9.40 15.96 5.75
CA LEU A 160 -10.32 16.45 4.74
C LEU A 160 -11.56 17.09 5.39
N CYS A 161 -12.12 16.42 6.41
CA CYS A 161 -13.29 16.89 7.16
C CYS A 161 -12.99 18.05 8.11
N ASN A 162 -11.76 18.13 8.64
CA ASN A 162 -11.31 19.21 9.54
C ASN A 162 -11.06 20.55 8.83
N GLN A 163 -11.56 20.73 7.61
CA GLN A 163 -11.62 22.06 6.99
C GLN A 163 -12.70 22.88 7.69
N THR A 164 -12.31 23.55 8.77
CA THR A 164 -13.12 24.58 9.41
C THR A 164 -13.51 25.63 8.38
N VAL A 165 -14.82 25.67 8.11
CA VAL A 165 -15.64 26.84 7.81
C VAL A 165 -14.88 28.13 8.09
N LYS A 166 -14.56 28.86 7.02
CA LYS A 166 -14.32 30.30 7.04
C LYS A 166 -15.16 30.92 5.95
#